data_AF-A0A4U0YAB1-F1
#
_entry.id   AF-A0A4U0YAB1-F1
#
_cell.length_a   1.000
_cell.length_b   1.000
_cell.length_c   1.000
_cell.angle_alpha   90.00
_cell.angle_beta   90.00
_cell.angle_gamma   90.00
#
_symmetry.space_group_name_H-M   'P 1'
#
loop_
_entity.id
_entity.type
_entity.pdbx_description
1 polymer ?
#
loop_
_entity_poly.entity_id
_entity_poly.type
_entity_poly.pdbx_seq_one_letter_code
_entity_poly.pdbx_strand_id
1 'polypeptide(L)'
;MKRTHTLLASAMAVTLCQPVLAETAPEGLYSMDALIGADVFLATDRNREVGEVEDVLVAENMKVHGLVVELDDDLDGVGNDDYRFVEVRQFSVATRSGDRLDRVSYAVFLNEDLDQVRDYPRVDNDWWAQTKEAAANIWSNTKSGASSAWQATKDTTSNVIDKTKETTRDVLESLQRTLE
;
A
#
# COMPACT_ATOMS: atom_id res chain seq x y z
N MET A 1 38.29 -71.14 16.59
CA MET A 1 36.92 -71.12 17.14
C MET A 1 36.20 -69.88 16.60
N LYS A 2 34.98 -70.07 16.06
CA LYS A 2 34.09 -68.99 15.56
C LYS A 2 33.72 -68.01 16.68
N ARG A 3 33.47 -66.75 16.29
CA ARG A 3 32.39 -65.82 16.73
C ARG A 3 32.89 -64.37 16.57
N THR A 4 32.18 -63.37 16.09
CA THR A 4 30.94 -63.18 15.31
C THR A 4 30.95 -61.66 15.00
N HIS A 5 30.50 -61.24 13.83
CA HIS A 5 30.36 -59.84 13.46
C HIS A 5 29.44 -59.05 14.40
N THR A 6 29.74 -57.77 14.64
CA THR A 6 28.71 -56.76 14.92
C THR A 6 29.16 -55.43 14.30
N LEU A 7 28.59 -55.15 13.13
CA LEU A 7 28.58 -53.83 12.50
C LEU A 7 27.60 -52.97 13.29
N LEU A 8 28.07 -51.92 13.97
CA LEU A 8 27.19 -50.84 14.41
C LEU A 8 26.98 -49.89 13.23
N ALA A 9 25.81 -50.00 12.61
CA ALA A 9 25.28 -49.00 11.70
C ALA A 9 24.78 -47.81 12.54
N SER A 10 25.57 -46.75 12.65
CA SER A 10 25.13 -45.47 13.18
C SER A 10 24.27 -44.77 12.13
N ALA A 11 22.95 -44.90 12.24
CA ALA A 11 22.01 -44.13 11.45
C ALA A 11 22.05 -42.67 11.92
N MET A 12 22.69 -41.79 11.16
CA MET A 12 22.51 -40.34 11.30
C MET A 12 21.14 -39.99 10.70
N ALA A 13 20.15 -39.75 11.57
CA ALA A 13 18.91 -39.13 11.17
C ALA A 13 19.20 -37.64 10.90
N VAL A 14 19.37 -37.27 9.63
CA VAL A 14 19.34 -35.87 9.21
C VAL A 14 17.88 -35.43 9.26
N THR A 15 17.48 -34.82 10.38
CA THR A 15 16.22 -34.10 10.48
C THR A 15 16.32 -32.88 9.57
N LEU A 16 15.68 -32.95 8.40
CA LEU A 16 15.40 -31.78 7.57
C LEU A 16 14.41 -30.89 8.32
N CYS A 17 14.91 -29.88 9.02
CA CYS A 17 14.08 -28.76 9.45
C CYS A 17 13.64 -28.02 8.17
N GLN A 18 12.43 -28.28 7.71
CA GLN A 18 11.76 -27.37 6.78
C GLN A 18 11.37 -26.13 7.58
N PRO A 19 11.82 -24.91 7.24
CA PRO A 19 11.14 -23.73 7.71
C PRO A 19 9.76 -23.74 7.05
N VAL A 20 8.74 -24.09 7.83
CA VAL A 20 7.38 -23.67 7.51
C VAL A 20 7.46 -22.15 7.41
N LEU A 21 7.32 -21.62 6.18
CA LEU A 21 6.97 -20.23 5.99
C LEU A 21 5.63 -20.07 6.70
N ALA A 22 5.64 -19.54 7.91
CA ALA A 22 4.47 -18.92 8.46
C ALA A 22 4.16 -17.77 7.52
N GLU A 23 3.28 -18.01 6.54
CA GLU A 23 2.60 -16.96 5.82
C GLU A 23 1.90 -16.13 6.89
N THR A 24 2.52 -15.02 7.30
CA THR A 24 1.82 -14.00 8.05
C THR A 24 0.63 -13.64 7.19
N ALA A 25 -0.56 -14.06 7.62
CA ALA A 25 -1.80 -13.65 6.97
C ALA A 25 -1.70 -12.13 6.80
N PRO A 26 -1.94 -11.60 5.59
CA PRO A 26 -1.79 -10.19 5.35
C PRO A 26 -2.62 -9.47 6.41
N GLU A 27 -1.99 -8.59 7.19
CA GLU A 27 -2.70 -7.71 8.11
C GLU A 27 -3.84 -7.07 7.31
N GLY A 28 -5.08 -7.25 7.78
CA GLY A 28 -6.32 -7.17 7.01
C GLY A 28 -6.26 -6.33 5.74
N LEU A 29 -6.41 -6.97 4.58
CA LEU A 29 -6.49 -6.29 3.30
C LEU A 29 -7.85 -5.60 3.17
N TYR A 30 -7.85 -4.29 2.93
CA TYR A 30 -9.04 -3.51 2.65
C TYR A 30 -9.10 -3.18 1.16
N SER A 31 -10.28 -3.37 0.56
CA SER A 31 -10.58 -2.84 -0.76
C SER A 31 -10.71 -1.32 -0.67
N MET A 32 -9.81 -0.58 -1.31
CA MET A 32 -9.87 0.89 -1.32
C MET A 32 -11.15 1.39 -1.99
N ASP A 33 -11.60 0.71 -3.06
CA ASP A 33 -12.84 1.01 -3.78
C ASP A 33 -14.08 0.94 -2.88
N ALA A 34 -14.12 -0.02 -1.95
CA ALA A 34 -15.24 -0.14 -1.00
C ALA A 34 -15.03 0.66 0.30
N LEU A 35 -13.81 1.16 0.53
CA LEU A 35 -13.51 2.06 1.65
C LEU A 35 -13.90 3.50 1.30
N ILE A 36 -13.75 3.89 0.04
CA ILE A 36 -14.37 5.11 -0.51
C ILE A 36 -15.89 4.90 -0.52
N GLY A 37 -16.64 5.90 -0.07
CA GLY A 37 -18.08 5.85 0.16
C GLY A 37 -18.49 5.04 1.40
N ALA A 38 -17.56 4.68 2.29
CA ALA A 38 -17.93 4.03 3.55
C ALA A 38 -18.47 5.06 4.55
N ASP A 39 -19.60 4.73 5.18
CA ASP A 39 -20.20 5.52 6.25
C ASP A 39 -19.20 5.74 7.41
N VAL A 40 -19.16 6.97 7.91
CA VAL A 40 -18.30 7.42 9.01
C VAL A 40 -19.14 7.68 10.26
N PHE A 41 -18.65 7.21 11.39
CA PHE A 41 -19.27 7.37 12.71
C PHE A 41 -18.25 7.92 13.70
N LEU A 42 -18.73 8.52 14.79
CA LEU A 42 -17.88 8.79 15.95
C LEU A 42 -17.77 7.52 16.80
N ALA A 43 -16.61 7.28 17.42
CA ALA A 43 -16.45 6.13 18.31
C ALA A 43 -17.39 6.19 19.54
N THR A 44 -17.76 7.42 19.95
CA THR A 44 -18.68 7.73 21.04
C THR A 44 -20.15 7.55 20.68
N ASP A 45 -20.51 7.68 19.39
CA ASP A 45 -21.86 7.46 18.88
C ASP A 45 -21.82 6.71 17.53
N ARG A 46 -22.01 5.39 17.63
CA ARG A 46 -21.91 4.46 16.49
C ARG A 46 -23.22 4.29 15.71
N ASN A 47 -24.28 4.96 16.14
CA ASN A 47 -25.61 4.82 15.53
C ASN A 47 -25.99 6.02 14.67
N ARG A 48 -25.26 7.12 14.78
CA ARG A 48 -25.44 8.31 13.98
C ARG A 48 -24.23 8.48 13.07
N GLU A 49 -24.50 8.35 11.77
CA GLU A 49 -23.56 8.71 10.72
C GLU A 49 -23.21 10.19 10.82
N VAL A 50 -21.96 10.52 10.49
CA VAL A 50 -21.45 11.89 10.54
C VAL A 50 -20.78 12.30 9.23
N GLY A 51 -20.91 11.49 8.18
CA GLY A 51 -20.25 11.70 6.92
C GLY A 51 -19.82 10.41 6.22
N GLU A 52 -19.07 10.60 5.14
CA GLU A 52 -18.62 9.53 4.25
C GLU A 52 -17.13 9.67 3.93
N VAL A 53 -16.46 8.56 3.62
CA VAL A 53 -15.08 8.59 3.12
C VAL A 53 -15.07 9.01 1.66
N GLU A 54 -14.50 10.18 1.36
CA GLU A 54 -14.39 10.68 -0.02
C GLU A 54 -13.14 10.13 -0.73
N ASP A 55 -12.00 10.02 -0.03
CA ASP A 55 -10.75 9.55 -0.66
C ASP A 55 -9.83 8.84 0.35
N VAL A 56 -8.90 8.05 -0.18
CA VAL A 56 -7.84 7.35 0.57
C VAL A 56 -6.48 7.85 0.11
N LEU A 57 -5.80 8.60 0.96
CA LEU A 57 -4.50 9.17 0.62
C LEU A 57 -3.37 8.19 0.93
N VAL A 58 -2.54 7.94 -0.08
CA VAL A 58 -1.37 7.05 0.00
C VAL A 58 -0.09 7.89 -0.10
N ALA A 59 0.83 7.68 0.83
CA ALA A 59 2.13 8.36 0.84
C ALA A 59 3.12 7.72 -0.14
N GLU A 60 4.25 8.39 -0.38
CA GLU A 60 5.35 7.95 -1.27
C GLU A 60 5.88 6.53 -0.99
N ASN A 61 5.75 6.06 0.25
CA ASN A 61 6.14 4.70 0.63
C ASN A 61 5.08 3.63 0.28
N MET A 62 4.07 4.00 -0.52
CA MET A 62 2.93 3.18 -0.92
C MET A 62 2.10 2.66 0.26
N LYS A 63 2.09 3.39 1.39
CA LYS A 63 1.23 3.10 2.54
C LYS A 63 0.13 4.15 2.65
N VAL A 64 -1.05 3.72 3.08
CA VAL A 64 -2.14 4.63 3.44
C VAL A 64 -1.64 5.58 4.54
N HIS A 65 -1.80 6.87 4.30
CA HIS A 65 -1.43 7.94 5.22
C HIS A 65 -2.65 8.41 6.02
N GLY A 66 -3.80 8.48 5.36
CA GLY A 66 -5.06 8.88 5.97
C GLY A 66 -6.22 8.81 4.97
N LEU A 67 -7.38 9.24 5.44
CA LEU A 67 -8.62 9.37 4.67
C LEU A 67 -8.94 10.84 4.47
N VAL A 68 -9.66 11.15 3.41
CA VAL A 68 -10.45 12.37 3.29
C VAL A 68 -11.88 11.99 3.64
N VAL A 69 -12.45 12.66 4.64
CA VAL A 69 -13.82 12.44 5.09
C VAL A 69 -14.63 13.69 4.78
N GLU A 70 -15.74 13.55 4.07
CA GLU A 70 -16.75 14.59 3.97
C GLU A 70 -17.65 14.51 5.19
N LEU A 71 -17.81 15.60 5.94
CA LEU A 71 -18.75 15.66 7.05
C LEU A 71 -20.13 16.09 6.55
N ASP A 72 -21.19 15.48 7.10
CA ASP A 72 -22.57 15.81 6.74
C ASP A 72 -22.94 17.26 7.11
N ASP A 73 -23.64 17.96 6.21
CA ASP A 73 -24.01 19.38 6.37
C ASP A 73 -25.15 19.63 7.37
N ASP A 74 -25.82 18.56 7.83
CA ASP A 74 -26.83 18.61 8.90
C ASP A 74 -26.22 18.61 10.31
N LEU A 75 -24.91 18.41 10.43
CA LEU A 75 -24.17 18.47 11.67
C LEU A 75 -23.94 19.91 12.13
N ASP A 76 -24.09 20.14 13.43
CA ASP A 76 -23.89 21.46 14.03
C ASP A 76 -22.48 22.00 13.76
N GLY A 77 -22.40 23.15 13.08
CA GLY A 77 -21.15 23.83 12.79
C GLY A 77 -20.34 23.22 11.64
N VAL A 78 -20.90 22.29 10.88
CA VAL A 78 -20.36 21.80 9.62
C VAL A 78 -20.97 22.61 8.47
N GLY A 79 -20.15 22.94 7.48
CA GLY A 79 -20.61 23.61 6.25
C GLY A 79 -20.77 22.62 5.11
N ASN A 80 -21.25 23.10 3.96
CA ASN A 80 -21.22 22.29 2.74
C ASN A 80 -19.76 22.02 2.31
N ASP A 81 -19.54 20.88 1.65
CA ASP A 81 -18.24 20.49 1.10
C ASP A 81 -17.14 20.53 2.18
N ASP A 82 -17.43 20.03 3.40
CA ASP A 82 -16.55 20.14 4.55
C ASP A 82 -15.66 18.91 4.75
N TYR A 83 -14.66 18.84 3.88
CA TYR A 83 -13.69 17.75 3.88
C TYR A 83 -12.64 17.90 4.99
N ARG A 84 -12.39 16.82 5.72
CA ARG A 84 -11.38 16.70 6.76
C ARG A 84 -10.37 15.61 6.42
N PHE A 85 -9.10 15.92 6.61
CA PHE A 85 -8.04 14.92 6.54
C PHE A 85 -7.95 14.19 7.88
N VAL A 86 -8.04 12.86 7.84
CA VAL A 86 -8.01 11.99 9.02
C VAL A 86 -6.85 11.00 8.89
N GLU A 87 -5.85 11.12 9.76
CA GLU A 87 -4.68 10.23 9.75
C GLU A 87 -5.03 8.80 10.19
N VAL A 88 -4.27 7.80 9.74
CA VAL A 88 -4.47 6.37 10.08
C VAL A 88 -4.54 6.04 11.58
N ARG A 89 -4.10 6.94 12.47
CA ARG A 89 -4.15 6.76 13.93
C ARG A 89 -5.39 7.38 14.57
N GLN A 90 -6.16 8.15 13.82
CA GLN A 90 -7.33 8.89 14.27
C GLN A 90 -8.65 8.18 13.94
N PHE A 91 -8.60 7.03 13.27
CA PHE A 91 -9.77 6.22 13.00
C PHE A 91 -9.51 4.72 13.16
N SER A 92 -10.58 3.95 13.17
CA SER A 92 -10.59 2.49 13.01
C SER A 92 -11.60 2.09 11.95
N VAL A 93 -11.37 0.94 11.30
CA VAL A 93 -12.25 0.42 10.25
C VAL A 93 -12.84 -0.90 10.72
N ALA A 94 -14.14 -1.09 10.54
CA ALA A 94 -14.80 -2.37 10.75
C ALA A 94 -15.39 -2.89 9.43
N THR A 95 -15.20 -4.17 9.15
CA THR A 95 -15.88 -4.85 8.04
C THR A 95 -17.32 -5.14 8.43
N ARG A 96 -18.28 -4.55 7.69
CA ARG A 96 -19.72 -4.81 7.85
C ARG A 96 -20.15 -6.05 7.07
N SER A 97 -19.63 -6.20 5.85
CA SER A 97 -19.79 -7.37 5.00
C SER A 97 -18.46 -7.64 4.33
N GLY A 98 -18.00 -8.89 4.28
CA GLY A 98 -16.63 -9.21 3.83
C GLY A 98 -16.44 -10.58 3.19
N ASP A 99 -17.49 -11.39 3.11
CA ASP A 99 -17.37 -12.79 2.66
C ASP A 99 -17.14 -12.90 1.15
N ARG A 100 -17.30 -11.79 0.41
CA ARG A 100 -17.08 -11.71 -1.04
C ARG A 100 -16.58 -10.34 -1.45
N LEU A 101 -15.66 -10.33 -2.43
CA LEU A 101 -15.06 -9.12 -2.99
C LEU A 101 -16.09 -8.13 -3.56
N ASP A 102 -17.16 -8.64 -4.19
CA ASP A 102 -18.20 -7.82 -4.81
C ASP A 102 -19.25 -7.29 -3.82
N ARG A 103 -19.15 -7.66 -2.54
CA ARG A 103 -20.06 -7.23 -1.48
C ARG A 103 -19.32 -6.86 -0.20
N VAL A 104 -18.08 -6.42 -0.34
CA VAL A 104 -17.32 -5.94 0.80
C VAL A 104 -17.78 -4.52 1.13
N SER A 105 -18.05 -4.25 2.41
CA SER A 105 -18.40 -2.92 2.89
C SER A 105 -17.82 -2.68 4.26
N TYR A 106 -17.50 -1.42 4.54
CA TYR A 106 -16.86 -1.00 5.78
C TYR A 106 -17.68 0.05 6.51
N ALA A 107 -17.32 0.26 7.77
CA ALA A 107 -17.70 1.44 8.53
C ALA A 107 -16.44 2.01 9.18
N VAL A 108 -16.28 3.31 9.11
CA VAL A 108 -15.15 4.03 9.71
C VAL A 108 -15.60 4.65 11.02
N PHE A 109 -14.79 4.52 12.07
CA PHE A 109 -15.05 5.10 13.37
C PHE A 109 -13.93 6.08 13.71
N LEU A 110 -14.26 7.37 13.78
CA LEU A 110 -13.34 8.42 14.23
C LEU A 110 -13.16 8.33 15.74
N ASN A 111 -11.92 8.42 16.20
CA ASN A 111 -11.57 8.17 17.61
C ASN A 111 -11.99 9.33 18.53
N GLU A 112 -12.20 10.52 17.98
CA GLU A 112 -12.50 11.76 18.70
C GLU A 112 -13.96 12.18 18.51
N ASP A 113 -14.42 13.20 19.23
CA ASP A 113 -15.76 13.76 19.09
C ASP A 113 -15.86 14.78 17.93
N LEU A 114 -17.08 15.25 17.64
CA LEU A 114 -17.33 16.13 16.50
C LEU A 114 -16.59 17.47 16.61
N ASP A 115 -16.47 18.05 17.81
CA ASP A 115 -15.80 19.34 17.97
C ASP A 115 -14.31 19.21 17.63
N GLN A 116 -13.68 18.13 18.08
CA GLN A 116 -12.28 17.87 17.76
C GLN A 116 -12.05 17.48 16.29
N VAL A 117 -12.93 16.66 15.70
CA VAL A 117 -12.86 16.29 14.28
C VAL A 117 -12.99 17.53 13.39
N ARG A 118 -13.81 18.50 13.79
CA ARG A 118 -13.95 19.76 13.05
C ARG A 118 -12.66 20.60 13.03
N ASP A 119 -11.77 20.41 14.00
CA ASP A 119 -10.45 21.06 14.06
C ASP A 119 -9.37 20.32 13.24
N TYR A 120 -9.67 19.15 12.68
CA TYR A 120 -8.73 18.47 11.78
C TYR A 120 -8.46 19.30 10.52
N PRO A 121 -7.32 19.07 9.83
CA PRO A 121 -6.99 19.83 8.63
C PRO A 121 -8.11 19.77 7.60
N ARG A 122 -8.60 20.94 7.18
CA ARG A 122 -9.57 21.05 6.10
C ARG A 122 -8.89 20.72 4.78
N VAL A 123 -9.52 19.86 3.98
CA VAL A 123 -9.05 19.52 2.64
C VAL A 123 -9.72 20.47 1.66
N ASP A 124 -8.95 21.42 1.15
CA ASP A 124 -9.34 22.32 0.08
C ASP A 124 -8.26 22.35 -1.01
N ASN A 125 -8.47 23.18 -2.05
CA ASN A 125 -7.53 23.30 -3.16
C ASN A 125 -6.13 23.76 -2.71
N ASP A 126 -6.07 24.63 -1.70
CA ASP A 126 -4.80 25.18 -1.20
C ASP A 126 -4.05 24.14 -0.38
N TRP A 127 -4.75 23.40 0.49
CA TRP A 127 -4.21 22.26 1.21
C TRP A 127 -3.69 21.17 0.25
N TRP A 128 -4.46 20.87 -0.80
CA TRP A 128 -4.06 19.88 -1.80
C TRP A 128 -2.83 20.31 -2.59
N ALA A 129 -2.74 21.59 -2.97
CA ALA A 129 -1.57 22.13 -3.66
C ALA A 129 -0.31 22.04 -2.77
N GLN A 130 -0.42 22.45 -1.51
CA GLN A 130 0.67 22.38 -0.53
C GLN A 130 1.13 20.95 -0.26
N THR A 131 0.18 20.02 -0.11
CA THR A 131 0.47 18.60 0.14
C THR A 131 1.21 17.97 -1.04
N LYS A 132 0.80 18.26 -2.28
CA LYS A 132 1.51 17.77 -3.48
C LYS A 132 2.92 18.34 -3.59
N GLU A 133 3.11 19.62 -3.27
CA GLU A 133 4.45 20.23 -3.28
C GLU A 133 5.37 19.58 -2.22
N ALA A 134 4.85 19.35 -1.01
CA ALA A 134 5.58 18.66 0.04
C ALA A 134 5.95 17.22 -0.36
N ALA A 135 5.02 16.47 -0.95
CA ALA A 135 5.27 15.12 -1.45
C ALA A 135 6.35 15.10 -2.55
N ALA A 136 6.27 16.02 -3.52
CA ALA A 136 7.28 16.15 -4.58
C ALA A 136 8.68 16.44 -4.02
N ASN A 137 8.78 17.27 -2.98
CA ASN A 137 10.04 17.55 -2.29
C ASN A 137 10.60 16.31 -1.59
N ILE A 138 9.76 15.54 -0.88
CA ILE A 138 10.16 14.29 -0.23
C ILE A 138 10.64 13.26 -1.27
N TRP A 139 9.92 13.13 -2.38
CA TRP A 139 10.30 12.26 -3.49
C TRP A 139 11.65 12.69 -4.09
N SER A 140 11.84 13.98 -4.36
CA SER A 140 13.10 14.53 -4.89
C SER A 140 14.28 14.27 -3.96
N ASN A 141 14.08 14.45 -2.65
CA ASN A 141 15.09 14.17 -1.62
C ASN A 141 15.40 12.67 -1.54
N THR A 142 14.39 11.81 -1.58
CA THR A 142 14.54 10.35 -1.60
C THR A 142 15.35 9.91 -2.82
N LYS A 143 15.01 10.44 -4.00
CA LYS A 143 15.73 10.18 -5.25
C LYS A 143 17.17 10.69 -5.20
N SER A 144 17.42 11.84 -4.58
CA SER A 144 18.76 12.42 -4.45
C SER A 144 19.62 11.63 -3.46
N GLY A 145 19.07 11.22 -2.32
CA GLY A 145 19.75 10.39 -1.31
C GLY A 145 20.00 8.95 -1.78
N ALA A 146 19.09 8.41 -2.58
CA ALA A 146 19.24 7.11 -3.25
C ALA A 146 19.82 7.24 -4.68
N SER A 147 20.34 8.41 -5.06
CA SER A 147 20.68 8.72 -6.46
C SER A 147 21.63 7.70 -7.04
N SER A 148 22.68 7.28 -6.33
CA SER A 148 23.61 6.26 -6.83
C SER A 148 22.95 4.91 -7.10
N ALA A 149 22.02 4.45 -6.25
CA ALA A 149 21.28 3.21 -6.43
C ALA A 149 20.24 3.32 -7.57
N TRP A 150 19.50 4.43 -7.63
CA TRP A 150 18.51 4.67 -8.68
C TRP A 150 19.16 4.91 -10.05
N GLN A 151 20.28 5.64 -10.10
CA GLN A 151 21.08 5.83 -11.31
C GLN A 151 21.64 4.49 -11.78
N ALA A 152 22.18 3.66 -10.87
CA ALA A 152 22.69 2.33 -11.22
C ALA A 152 21.60 1.42 -11.80
N THR A 153 20.37 1.43 -11.25
CA THR A 153 19.22 0.70 -11.82
C THR A 153 18.87 1.23 -13.22
N LYS A 154 18.83 2.55 -13.40
CA LYS A 154 18.54 3.19 -14.69
C LYS A 154 19.59 2.85 -15.74
N ASP A 155 20.87 3.01 -15.41
CA ASP A 155 21.99 2.75 -16.31
C ASP A 155 22.07 1.27 -16.69
N THR A 156 21.84 0.37 -15.73
CA THR A 156 21.76 -1.08 -15.99
C THR A 156 20.61 -1.39 -16.95
N THR A 157 19.44 -0.78 -16.76
CA THR A 157 18.28 -0.99 -17.64
C THR A 157 18.50 -0.44 -19.05
N SER A 158 19.05 0.78 -19.17
CA SER A 158 19.41 1.36 -20.47
C SER A 158 20.43 0.50 -21.21
N ASN A 159 21.49 0.05 -20.54
CA ASN A 159 22.51 -0.80 -21.15
C ASN A 159 21.94 -2.14 -21.66
N VAL A 160 20.95 -2.73 -20.98
CA VAL A 160 20.28 -3.95 -21.42
C VAL A 160 19.43 -3.71 -22.67
N ILE A 161 18.69 -2.61 -22.73
CA ILE A 161 17.86 -2.26 -23.89
C ILE A 161 18.73 -1.96 -25.11
N ASP A 162 19.82 -1.21 -24.93
CA ASP A 162 20.71 -0.85 -26.04
C ASP A 162 21.44 -2.09 -26.59
N LYS A 163 21.96 -2.97 -25.72
CA LYS A 163 22.52 -4.27 -26.14
C LYS A 163 21.50 -5.15 -26.87
N THR A 164 20.24 -5.12 -26.45
CA THR A 164 19.16 -5.87 -27.10
C THR A 164 18.89 -5.32 -28.51
N LYS A 165 18.92 -4.00 -28.69
CA LYS A 165 18.76 -3.36 -30.01
C LYS A 165 19.92 -3.65 -30.95
N GLU A 166 21.16 -3.59 -30.46
CA GLU A 166 22.36 -3.93 -31.24
C GLU A 166 22.33 -5.40 -31.68
N THR A 167 22.07 -6.33 -30.75
CA THR A 167 21.97 -7.76 -31.07
C THR A 167 20.86 -8.05 -32.09
N THR A 168 19.71 -7.36 -31.97
CA THR A 168 18.61 -7.49 -32.93
C THR A 168 18.99 -6.98 -34.32
N ARG A 169 19.79 -5.91 -34.40
CA ARG A 169 20.29 -5.34 -35.66
C ARG A 169 21.31 -6.26 -36.32
N ASP A 170 22.23 -6.82 -35.55
CA ASP A 170 23.25 -7.75 -36.04
C ASP A 170 22.63 -9.04 -36.61
N VAL A 171 21.60 -9.57 -35.94
CA VAL A 171 20.85 -10.73 -36.45
C VAL A 171 20.11 -10.39 -37.74
N LEU A 172 19.52 -9.20 -37.85
CA LEU A 172 18.81 -8.78 -39.05
C LEU A 172 19.74 -8.58 -40.25
N GLU A 173 20.91 -7.97 -40.04
CA GLU A 173 21.93 -7.79 -41.08
C GLU A 173 22.56 -9.11 -41.53
N SER A 174 22.73 -10.06 -40.59
CA SER A 174 23.18 -11.43 -40.88
C SER A 174 22.20 -12.15 -41.82
N LEU A 175 20.89 -12.02 -41.57
CA LEU A 175 19.87 -12.64 -42.40
C LEU A 175 19.80 -12.02 -43.81
N GLN A 176 19.98 -10.70 -43.93
CA GLN A 176 20.03 -10.03 -45.23
C GLN A 176 21.24 -10.46 -46.07
N ARG A 177 22.42 -10.57 -45.46
CA ARG A 177 23.63 -11.05 -46.17
C ARG A 177 23.58 -12.52 -46.59
N THR A 178 22.67 -13.31 -46.03
CA THR A 178 22.50 -14.73 -46.39
C THR A 178 21.47 -14.92 -47.52
N LEU A 179 20.72 -13.86 -47.85
CA LEU A 179 19.69 -13.86 -48.89
C LEU A 179 20.11 -13.13 -50.18
N GLU A 180 21.28 -12.50 -50.19
CA GLU A 180 22.00 -12.03 -51.39
C GLU A 180 23.01 -13.09 -51.86
#